data_AF-A0AAW7C7L9-F1
#
_entry.id   AF-A0AAW7C7L9-F1
#
_cell.length_a   1.000
_cell.length_b   1.000
_cell.length_c   1.000
_cell.angle_alpha   90.00
_cell.angle_beta   90.00
_cell.angle_gamma   90.00
#
_symmetry.space_group_name_H-M   'P 1'
#
loop_
_entity.id
_entity.type
_entity.pdbx_description
1 polymer ?
#
loop_
_entity_poly.entity_id
_entity_poly.type
_entity_poly.pdbx_seq_one_letter_code
_entity_poly.pdbx_strand_id
1 'polypeptide(L)' 'MAIIPQMSLFTWKEIEILGDLDRLRLVLDYMPDEAFMQSLEKKRGKGRNDYPVRAMWNSILAGIVLNRLHLTGQ' A
#
# COMPACT_ATOMS: atom_id res chain seq x y z
N MET A 1 3.20 39.07 2.09
CA MET A 1 3.82 37.74 2.28
C MET A 1 2.71 36.72 2.28
N ALA A 2 2.66 35.84 1.29
CA ALA A 2 1.71 34.73 1.29
C ALA A 2 2.36 33.54 2.00
N ILE A 3 1.80 33.15 3.14
CA ILE A 3 2.17 31.93 3.85
C ILE A 3 1.38 30.82 3.18
N ILE A 4 2.06 29.94 2.42
CA ILE A 4 1.44 28.72 1.90
C ILE A 4 1.51 27.70 3.03
N PRO A 5 0.40 27.35 3.69
CA PRO A 5 0.43 26.32 4.73
C PRO A 5 0.91 25.01 4.08
N GLN A 6 2.07 24.54 4.48
CA GLN A 6 2.51 23.19 4.15
C GLN A 6 1.61 22.24 4.94
N MET A 7 0.55 21.76 4.30
CA MET A 7 -0.26 20.70 4.85
C MET A 7 0.62 19.45 4.94
N SER A 8 1.09 19.11 6.14
CA SER A 8 1.67 17.80 6.38
C SER A 8 0.55 16.78 6.20
N LEU A 9 0.52 16.13 5.04
CA LEU A 9 -0.33 14.96 4.81
C LEU A 9 0.27 13.81 5.64
N PHE A 10 -0.07 13.81 6.92
CA PHE A 10 0.23 12.79 7.92
C PHE A 10 1.72 12.56 8.18
N THR A 11 2.18 13.03 9.33
CA THR A 11 3.53 12.68 9.79
C THR A 11 3.50 11.20 10.21
N TRP A 12 4.54 10.40 9.91
CA TRP A 12 4.59 8.97 10.28
C TRP A 12 4.23 8.70 11.76
N LYS A 13 4.56 9.64 12.64
CA LYS A 13 4.23 9.64 14.07
C LYS A 13 2.72 9.68 14.37
N GLU A 14 1.92 10.32 13.52
CA GLU A 14 0.45 10.37 13.64
C GLU A 14 -0.17 9.06 13.16
N ILE A 15 0.43 8.45 12.14
CA ILE A 15 0.03 7.14 11.61
C ILE A 15 0.32 6.05 12.66
N GLU A 16 1.43 6.13 13.38
CA GLU A 16 1.80 5.23 14.49
C GLU A 16 0.82 5.23 15.69
N ILE A 17 -0.09 6.21 15.78
CA ILE A 17 -1.12 6.24 16.82
C ILE A 17 -2.39 5.50 16.35
N LEU A 18 -2.60 5.41 15.03
CA LEU A 18 -3.74 4.70 14.45
C LEU A 18 -3.62 3.19 14.69
N GLY A 19 -4.78 2.53 14.80
CA GLY A 19 -4.85 1.07 14.84
C GLY A 19 -4.36 0.46 13.52
N ASP A 20 -3.86 -0.77 13.58
CA ASP A 20 -3.29 -1.51 12.46
C ASP A 20 -4.20 -1.55 11.20
N LEU A 21 -5.52 -1.68 11.39
CA LEU A 21 -6.49 -1.69 10.29
C LEU A 21 -6.69 -0.30 9.67
N ASP A 22 -6.65 0.76 10.46
CA ASP A 22 -6.78 2.14 9.96
C ASP A 22 -5.55 2.54 9.16
N ARG A 23 -4.36 2.11 9.60
CA ARG A 23 -3.13 2.28 8.81
C ARG A 23 -3.22 1.53 7.49
N LEU A 24 -3.67 0.28 7.51
CA LEU A 24 -3.82 -0.50 6.29
C LEU A 24 -4.81 0.16 5.32
N ARG A 25 -5.93 0.67 5.84
CA ARG A 25 -6.90 1.41 5.05
C ARG A 25 -6.29 2.65 4.41
N LEU A 26 -5.55 3.47 5.16
CA LEU A 26 -4.86 4.64 4.60
C LEU A 26 -3.89 4.26 3.48
N VAL A 27 -3.14 3.19 3.67
CA VAL A 27 -2.21 2.70 2.64
C VAL A 27 -2.98 2.26 1.39
N LEU A 28 -4.06 1.50 1.53
CA LEU A 28 -4.87 1.07 0.38
C LEU A 28 -5.58 2.22 -0.34
N ASP A 29 -6.03 3.23 0.41
CA ASP A 29 -6.80 4.36 -0.15
C ASP A 29 -5.90 5.37 -0.88
N TYR A 30 -4.65 5.53 -0.44
CA TYR A 30 -3.76 6.60 -0.94
C TYR A 30 -2.52 6.10 -1.68
N MET A 31 -2.26 4.79 -1.76
CA MET A 31 -1.10 4.28 -2.49
C MET A 31 -1.25 4.51 -4.01
N PRO A 32 -0.28 5.18 -4.67
CA PRO A 32 -0.34 5.44 -6.12
C PRO A 32 0.19 4.24 -6.92
N ASP A 33 -0.33 3.03 -6.67
CA ASP A 33 0.16 1.80 -7.30
C ASP A 33 -0.49 1.47 -8.66
N GLU A 34 -1.48 2.23 -9.11
CA GLU A 34 -2.28 1.89 -10.31
C GLU A 34 -1.42 1.59 -11.56
N ALA A 35 -0.41 2.42 -11.86
CA ALA A 35 0.47 2.20 -13.02
C ALA A 35 1.31 0.92 -12.87
N PHE A 36 1.71 0.59 -11.65
CA PHE A 36 2.40 -0.65 -11.33
C PHE A 36 1.46 -1.85 -11.48
N MET A 37 0.23 -1.75 -10.97
CA MET A 37 -0.79 -2.79 -11.08
C MET A 37 -1.13 -3.12 -12.53
N GLN A 38 -1.33 -2.10 -13.37
CA GLN A 38 -1.57 -2.29 -14.81
C GLN A 38 -0.40 -3.01 -15.50
N SER A 39 0.84 -2.65 -15.14
CA SER A 39 2.04 -3.28 -15.68
C SER A 39 2.11 -4.77 -15.32
N LEU A 40 1.81 -5.11 -14.07
CA LEU A 40 1.76 -6.49 -13.59
C LEU A 40 0.62 -7.29 -14.24
N GLU A 41 -0.58 -6.72 -14.34
CA GLU A 41 -1.75 -7.33 -14.98
C GLU A 41 -1.47 -7.61 -16.46
N LYS A 42 -0.87 -6.65 -17.17
CA LYS A 42 -0.45 -6.82 -18.57
C LYS A 42 0.58 -7.95 -18.72
N LYS A 43 1.57 -8.00 -17.81
CA LYS A 43 2.61 -9.04 -17.81
C LYS A 43 2.03 -10.42 -17.53
N ARG A 44 1.02 -10.53 -16.66
CA ARG A 44 0.34 -11.79 -16.37
C ARG A 44 -0.38 -12.39 -17.58
N GLY A 45 -0.92 -11.54 -18.46
CA GLY A 45 -1.64 -11.98 -19.66
C GLY A 45 -2.96 -12.70 -19.32
N LYS A 46 -3.31 -13.72 -20.12
CA LYS A 46 -4.64 -14.37 -20.12
C LYS A 46 -4.70 -15.73 -19.41
N GLY A 47 -3.71 -16.05 -18.58
CA GLY A 47 -3.68 -17.29 -17.81
C GLY A 47 -4.74 -17.35 -16.72
N ARG A 48 -4.73 -18.46 -15.96
CA ARG A 48 -5.63 -18.69 -14.83
C ARG A 48 -5.53 -17.55 -13.81
N ASN A 49 -6.67 -17.07 -13.33
CA ASN A 49 -6.81 -15.89 -12.48
C ASN A 49 -7.57 -16.20 -11.18
N ASP A 50 -7.22 -17.29 -10.49
CA ASP A 50 -7.83 -17.57 -9.19
C ASP A 50 -7.39 -16.56 -8.12
N TYR A 51 -6.21 -15.95 -8.32
CA TYR A 51 -5.63 -14.93 -7.45
C TYR A 51 -5.35 -13.66 -8.28
N PRO A 52 -6.24 -12.65 -8.21
CA PRO A 52 -6.04 -11.38 -8.88
C PRO A 52 -4.75 -10.70 -8.43
N VAL A 53 -4.05 -10.04 -9.37
CA VAL A 53 -2.80 -9.32 -9.08
C VAL A 53 -3.00 -8.31 -7.95
N ARG A 54 -4.12 -7.59 -7.97
CA ARG A 54 -4.49 -6.62 -6.93
C ARG A 54 -4.73 -7.24 -5.56
N ALA A 55 -5.39 -8.39 -5.50
CA ALA A 55 -5.60 -9.09 -4.24
C ALA A 55 -4.26 -9.56 -3.63
N MET A 56 -3.34 -10.04 -4.47
CA MET A 56 -2.00 -10.43 -4.05
C MET A 56 -1.18 -9.24 -3.55
N TRP A 57 -1.21 -8.12 -4.28
CA TRP A 57 -0.52 -6.90 -3.90
C TRP A 57 -1.05 -6.33 -2.58
N ASN A 58 -2.38 -6.25 -2.41
CA ASN A 58 -3.00 -5.81 -1.16
C ASN A 58 -2.61 -6.70 0.02
N SER A 59 -2.40 -8.01 -0.21
CA SER A 59 -1.96 -8.95 0.83
C SER A 59 -0.50 -8.71 1.25
N ILE A 60 0.37 -8.33 0.30
CA ILE A 60 1.75 -7.92 0.60
C ILE A 60 1.75 -6.62 1.41
N LEU A 61 0.98 -5.62 0.98
CA LEU A 61 0.81 -4.35 1.70
C LEU A 61 0.32 -4.59 3.13
N ALA A 62 -0.71 -5.43 3.29
CA ALA A 62 -1.21 -5.81 4.60
C ALA A 62 -0.13 -6.42 5.48
N GLY A 63 0.68 -7.35 4.96
CA GLY A 63 1.73 -7.94 5.80
C GLY A 63 2.86 -6.97 6.15
N ILE A 64 3.18 -5.99 5.29
CA ILE A 64 4.13 -4.91 5.62
C ILE A 64 3.56 -4.01 6.72
N VAL A 65 2.31 -3.53 6.55
CA VAL A 65 1.67 -2.59 7.49
C VAL A 65 1.40 -3.23 8.85
N LEU A 66 0.98 -4.49 8.86
CA LEU A 66 0.69 -5.25 10.08
C LEU A 66 1.95 -5.82 10.74
N ASN A 67 3.15 -5.52 10.20
CA ASN A 67 4.44 -6.06 10.66
C ASN A 67 4.45 -7.61 10.77
N ARG A 68 3.69 -8.29 9.90
CA ARG A 68 3.58 -9.75 9.84
C ARG A 68 4.43 -10.38 8.74
N LEU A 69 4.87 -9.59 7.74
CA LEU A 69 5.86 -10.05 6.77
C LEU A 69 7.26 -9.98 7.40
N HIS A 70 7.78 -11.12 7.85
CA HIS A 70 9.21 -11.27 8.13
C HIS A 70 9.93 -11.55 6.81
N LEU A 71 10.24 -10.50 6.04
CA LEU A 71 11.13 -10.59 4.88
C LEU A 71 12.57 -10.30 5.33
N THR A 72 13.18 -11.21 6.08
CA THR A 72 14.63 -11.23 6.24
C THR A 72 15.23 -12.06 5.12
N GLY A 73 15.72 -11.38 4.09
CA GLY A 73 16.86 -11.90 3.34
C GLY A 73 18.12 -11.57 4.14
N GLN A 74 18.64 -12.55 4.87
CA GLN A 74 20.08 -12.66 5.11
C GLN A 74 20.65 -13.68 4.12
#